data_AF-A0A4Q3R165-F1
#
_entry.id   AF-A0A4Q3R165-F1
#
_cell.length_a   1.000
_cell.length_b   1.000
_cell.length_c   1.000
_cell.angle_alpha   90.00
_cell.angle_beta   90.00
_cell.angle_gamma   90.00
#
_symmetry.space_group_name_H-M   'P 1'
#
loop_
_entity.id
_entity.type
_entity.pdbx_description
1 polymer ?
#
loop_
_entity_poly.entity_id
_entity_poly.type
_entity_poly.pdbx_seq_one_letter_code
_entity_poly.pdbx_strand_id
1 'polypeptide(L)'
;MDQLIEQKVASWLNGAFDEETKNGIKELQQNNPDELGDAFYRNLEFGTGGLRGIMGIGTNRMNKYTVGMATQGYANYLKKSFPGEVKVAIAHDSRNNSRYFAETVAHVFAANGIKVFLFEDLRPTPELSFTIRQLGCQGGVVCTASHNPKEYNGYKAYWNDGGQLVPPHDKAVIAEVEKIADVNDVKWSGNDENITIIGKEMDEKYIQMVKG
;
A
#
# COMPACT_ATOMS: atom_id res chain seq x y z
N MET A 1 12.87 12.94 24.73
CA MET A 1 12.08 12.78 23.49
C MET A 1 10.71 13.41 23.76
N ASP A 2 9.97 13.88 22.75
CA ASP A 2 8.62 14.44 22.99
C ASP A 2 7.70 13.37 23.61
N GLN A 3 6.89 13.72 24.61
CA GLN A 3 5.96 12.80 25.28
C GLN A 3 5.00 12.12 24.29
N LEU A 4 4.60 12.80 23.21
CA LEU A 4 3.77 12.22 22.16
C LEU A 4 4.50 11.14 21.35
N ILE A 5 5.80 11.32 21.11
CA ILE A 5 6.64 10.34 20.42
C ILE A 5 6.78 9.09 21.30
N GLU A 6 7.06 9.26 22.60
CA GLU A 6 7.18 8.16 23.55
C GLU A 6 5.90 7.33 23.63
N GLN A 7 4.72 7.98 23.61
CA GLN A 7 3.43 7.30 23.58
C GLN A 7 3.24 6.46 22.31
N LYS A 8 3.59 7.00 21.12
CA LYS A 8 3.50 6.24 19.86
C LYS A 8 4.46 5.05 19.84
N VAL A 9 5.69 5.25 20.29
CA VAL A 9 6.68 4.18 20.42
C VAL A 9 6.17 3.08 21.35
N ALA A 10 5.64 3.45 22.52
CA ALA A 10 5.05 2.49 23.46
C ALA A 10 3.85 1.74 22.85
N SER A 11 3.01 2.40 22.05
CA SER A 11 1.90 1.74 21.36
C SER A 11 2.37 0.68 20.37
N TRP A 12 3.49 0.91 19.67
CA TRP A 12 4.07 -0.09 18.77
C TRP A 12 4.73 -1.25 19.52
N LEU A 13 5.43 -0.97 20.62
CA LEU A 13 6.06 -2.00 21.44
C LEU A 13 5.04 -2.94 22.11
N ASN A 14 3.88 -2.41 22.50
CA ASN A 14 2.82 -3.18 23.16
C ASN A 14 1.74 -3.69 22.19
N GLY A 15 1.71 -3.19 20.96
CA GLY A 15 0.70 -3.53 19.96
C GLY A 15 0.97 -4.82 19.19
N ALA A 16 0.11 -5.09 18.21
CA ALA A 16 0.16 -6.25 17.32
C ALA A 16 1.18 -6.10 16.18
N PHE A 17 2.39 -5.66 16.52
CA PHE A 17 3.55 -5.61 15.63
C PHE A 17 4.40 -6.86 15.85
N ASP A 18 5.06 -7.34 14.79
CA ASP A 18 5.99 -8.46 14.89
C ASP A 18 7.22 -8.12 15.76
N GLU A 19 7.88 -9.18 16.22
CA GLU A 19 9.04 -9.05 17.12
C GLU A 19 10.24 -8.39 16.43
N GLU A 20 10.40 -8.55 15.11
CA GLU A 20 11.46 -7.89 14.35
C GLU A 20 11.31 -6.36 14.41
N THR A 21 10.09 -5.86 14.17
CA THR A 21 9.72 -4.46 14.27
C THR A 21 9.96 -3.94 15.68
N LYS A 22 9.48 -4.67 16.70
CA LYS A 22 9.65 -4.27 18.11
C LYS A 22 11.13 -4.23 18.51
N ASN A 23 11.93 -5.18 18.05
CA ASN A 23 13.36 -5.19 18.33
C ASN A 23 14.08 -4.04 17.61
N GLY A 24 13.73 -3.73 16.36
CA GLY A 24 14.26 -2.57 15.67
C GLY A 24 13.91 -1.24 16.34
N ILE A 25 12.71 -1.11 16.94
CA ILE A 25 12.37 0.05 17.78
C ILE A 25 13.31 0.15 18.99
N LYS A 26 13.53 -0.96 19.71
CA LYS A 26 14.41 -0.98 20.89
C LYS A 26 15.86 -0.64 20.52
N GLU A 27 16.31 -1.08 19.35
CA GLU A 27 17.64 -0.74 18.83
C GLU A 27 17.76 0.76 18.52
N LEU A 28 16.78 1.34 17.82
CA LEU A 28 16.73 2.78 17.57
C LEU A 28 16.68 3.59 18.87
N GLN A 29 15.94 3.13 19.89
CA GLN A 29 15.92 3.77 21.22
C GLN A 29 17.29 3.84 21.88
N GLN A 30 18.13 2.82 21.69
CA GLN A 30 19.45 2.73 22.31
C GLN A 30 20.53 3.47 21.51
N ASN A 31 20.50 3.31 20.18
CA ASN A 31 21.62 3.66 19.32
C ASN A 31 21.37 4.91 18.47
N ASN A 32 20.10 5.22 18.15
CA ASN A 32 19.75 6.29 17.18
C ASN A 32 18.47 7.05 17.62
N PRO A 33 18.45 7.71 18.79
CA PRO A 33 17.26 8.34 19.33
C PRO A 33 16.71 9.49 18.45
N ASP A 34 17.58 10.19 17.70
CA ASP A 34 17.14 11.24 16.77
C ASP A 34 16.38 10.65 15.58
N GLU A 35 16.84 9.50 15.06
CA GLU A 35 16.16 8.78 13.99
C GLU A 35 14.82 8.23 14.47
N LEU A 36 14.76 7.71 15.70
CA LEU A 36 13.49 7.32 16.32
C LEU A 36 12.52 8.50 16.43
N GLY A 37 13.04 9.67 16.83
CA GLY A 37 12.28 10.91 16.85
C GLY A 37 11.66 11.24 15.49
N ASP A 38 12.47 11.23 14.42
CA ASP A 38 12.01 11.47 13.05
C ASP A 38 11.05 10.38 12.53
N ALA A 39 11.21 9.14 12.98
CA ALA A 39 10.36 8.03 12.60
C ALA A 39 8.95 8.10 13.22
N PHE A 40 8.77 8.75 14.37
CA PHE A 40 7.52 8.71 15.14
C PHE A 40 6.87 10.09 15.41
N TYR A 41 7.52 11.22 15.09
CA TYR A 41 6.92 12.55 15.36
C TYR A 41 5.58 12.78 14.65
N ARG A 42 5.34 12.15 13.50
CA ARG A 42 4.07 12.25 12.75
C ARG A 42 3.67 10.93 12.11
N ASN A 43 2.51 10.90 11.48
CA ASN A 43 2.10 9.80 10.62
C ASN A 43 2.48 10.14 9.18
N LEU A 44 2.81 9.12 8.39
CA LEU A 44 3.03 9.29 6.96
C LEU A 44 1.70 9.66 6.31
N GLU A 45 1.65 10.84 5.69
CA GLU A 45 0.40 11.36 5.13
C GLU A 45 -0.01 10.58 3.87
N PHE A 46 -1.26 10.12 3.86
CA PHE A 46 -1.92 9.63 2.66
C PHE A 46 -2.42 10.84 1.86
N GLY A 47 -1.64 11.26 0.87
CA GLY A 47 -2.02 12.36 -0.01
C GLY A 47 -3.02 11.95 -1.08
N THR A 48 -3.39 12.89 -1.96
CA THR A 48 -4.36 12.67 -3.03
C THR A 48 -4.00 11.50 -3.95
N GLY A 49 -2.71 11.28 -4.20
CA GLY A 49 -2.19 10.18 -5.02
C GLY A 49 -1.72 8.94 -4.25
N GLY A 50 -1.88 8.88 -2.92
CA GLY A 50 -1.41 7.80 -2.06
C GLY A 50 -0.23 8.17 -1.13
N LEU A 51 0.54 7.18 -0.69
CA LEU A 51 1.65 7.33 0.26
C LEU A 51 3.00 7.48 -0.45
N ARG A 52 3.90 8.23 0.16
CA ARG A 52 5.31 8.28 -0.23
C ARG A 52 6.19 8.65 0.96
N GLY A 53 7.22 7.86 1.22
CA GLY A 53 8.13 8.13 2.33
C GLY A 53 9.37 7.25 2.31
N ILE A 54 10.28 7.57 3.23
CA ILE A 54 11.46 6.75 3.51
C ILE A 54 11.00 5.42 4.08
N MET A 55 11.56 4.31 3.61
CA MET A 55 11.28 3.01 4.18
C MET A 55 11.90 2.86 5.57
N GLY A 56 11.20 2.21 6.49
CA GLY A 56 11.72 1.96 7.82
C GLY A 56 10.63 1.76 8.87
N ILE A 57 11.06 1.63 10.12
CA ILE A 57 10.17 1.45 11.26
C ILE A 57 9.64 2.81 11.71
N GLY A 58 8.35 2.86 12.06
CA GLY A 58 7.71 4.04 12.63
C GLY A 58 6.53 4.55 11.82
N THR A 59 5.78 5.44 12.45
CA THR A 59 4.53 6.00 11.88
C THR A 59 4.78 6.93 10.70
N ASN A 60 5.95 7.57 10.62
CA ASN A 60 6.39 8.45 9.53
C ASN A 60 7.27 7.71 8.50
N ARG A 61 7.04 6.42 8.30
CA ARG A 61 7.81 5.58 7.37
C ARG A 61 6.93 4.72 6.48
N MET A 62 7.47 4.35 5.33
CA MET A 62 6.94 3.28 4.49
C MET A 62 7.34 1.93 5.07
N ASN A 63 6.36 1.17 5.53
CA ASN A 63 6.50 -0.20 6.00
C ASN A 63 5.20 -0.96 5.77
N LYS A 64 5.20 -2.26 6.07
CA LYS A 64 4.04 -3.14 5.85
C LYS A 64 2.79 -2.67 6.60
N TYR A 65 2.94 -2.06 7.78
CA TYR A 65 1.82 -1.59 8.58
C TYR A 65 1.15 -0.38 7.94
N THR A 66 1.94 0.63 7.57
CA THR A 66 1.44 1.81 6.85
C THR A 66 0.78 1.42 5.51
N VAL A 67 1.39 0.50 4.76
CA VAL A 67 0.86 -0.01 3.48
C VAL A 67 -0.42 -0.82 3.70
N GLY A 68 -0.46 -1.69 4.71
CA GLY A 68 -1.62 -2.51 5.02
C GLY A 68 -2.82 -1.68 5.50
N MET A 69 -2.60 -0.71 6.38
CA MET A 69 -3.66 0.22 6.83
C MET A 69 -4.22 1.03 5.65
N ALA A 70 -3.35 1.59 4.80
CA ALA A 70 -3.78 2.27 3.58
C ALA A 70 -4.61 1.35 2.66
N THR A 71 -4.18 0.10 2.49
CA THR A 71 -4.87 -0.88 1.66
C THR A 71 -6.22 -1.29 2.25
N GLN A 72 -6.30 -1.47 3.57
CA GLN A 72 -7.55 -1.79 4.26
C GLN A 72 -8.58 -0.66 4.11
N GLY A 73 -8.15 0.60 4.25
CA GLY A 73 -9.04 1.75 4.05
C GLY A 73 -9.51 1.83 2.60
N TYR A 74 -8.62 1.57 1.65
CA TYR A 74 -8.98 1.53 0.25
C TYR A 74 -9.94 0.37 -0.10
N ALA A 75 -9.71 -0.83 0.47
CA ALA A 75 -10.60 -1.98 0.33
C ALA A 75 -12.01 -1.67 0.87
N ASN A 76 -12.10 -1.02 2.03
CA ASN A 76 -13.38 -0.58 2.61
C ASN A 76 -14.12 0.36 1.65
N TYR A 77 -13.40 1.33 1.08
CA TYR A 77 -14.00 2.29 0.15
C TYR A 77 -14.46 1.64 -1.16
N LEU A 78 -13.68 0.74 -1.74
CA LEU A 78 -14.05 0.02 -2.95
C LEU A 78 -15.33 -0.80 -2.75
N LYS A 79 -15.41 -1.56 -1.66
CA LYS A 79 -16.60 -2.38 -1.34
C LYS A 79 -17.85 -1.55 -1.07
N LYS A 80 -17.68 -0.34 -0.52
CA LYS A 80 -18.77 0.61 -0.33
C LYS A 80 -19.24 1.23 -1.66
N SER A 81 -18.30 1.48 -2.57
CA SER A 81 -18.57 2.22 -3.81
C SER A 81 -19.12 1.34 -4.92
N PHE A 82 -18.77 0.05 -4.93
CA PHE A 82 -19.15 -0.87 -5.99
C PHE A 82 -19.96 -2.05 -5.42
N PRO A 83 -21.27 -2.10 -5.67
CA PRO A 83 -22.07 -3.27 -5.31
C PRO A 83 -21.69 -4.44 -6.21
N GLY A 84 -21.27 -5.56 -5.61
CA GLY A 84 -20.94 -6.80 -6.32
C GLY A 84 -19.47 -7.20 -6.20
N GLU A 85 -18.98 -7.95 -7.18
CA GLU A 85 -17.59 -8.40 -7.22
C GLU A 85 -16.65 -7.23 -7.49
N VAL A 86 -15.67 -7.04 -6.60
CA VAL A 86 -14.62 -6.04 -6.73
C VAL A 86 -13.34 -6.74 -7.18
N LYS A 87 -12.71 -6.19 -8.21
CA LYS A 87 -11.42 -6.62 -8.75
C LYS A 87 -10.41 -5.48 -8.67
N VAL A 88 -9.15 -5.80 -8.37
CA VAL A 88 -8.05 -4.84 -8.36
C VAL A 88 -6.83 -5.38 -9.11
N ALA A 89 -6.08 -4.49 -9.76
CA ALA A 89 -4.78 -4.81 -10.34
C ALA A 89 -3.65 -4.21 -9.49
N ILE A 90 -2.52 -4.92 -9.36
CA ILE A 90 -1.38 -4.49 -8.57
C ILE A 90 -0.10 -4.64 -9.39
N ALA A 91 0.69 -3.57 -9.43
CA ALA A 91 2.02 -3.53 -10.04
C ALA A 91 3.04 -2.94 -9.07
N HIS A 92 4.32 -3.05 -9.41
CA HIS A 92 5.38 -2.40 -8.67
C HIS A 92 6.57 -2.05 -9.57
N ASP A 93 7.44 -1.15 -9.10
CA ASP A 93 8.69 -0.81 -9.78
C ASP A 93 9.90 -1.58 -9.20
N SER A 94 11.10 -1.20 -9.63
CA SER A 94 12.37 -1.85 -9.27
C SER A 94 12.97 -1.39 -7.93
N ARG A 95 12.24 -0.66 -7.09
CA ARG A 95 12.77 -0.20 -5.79
C ARG A 95 12.89 -1.35 -4.80
N ASN A 96 13.77 -1.17 -3.82
CA ASN A 96 13.85 -2.06 -2.67
C ASN A 96 12.46 -2.21 -2.03
N ASN A 97 12.12 -3.45 -1.67
CA ASN A 97 10.85 -3.83 -1.05
C ASN A 97 9.57 -3.54 -1.87
N SER A 98 9.66 -3.07 -3.12
CA SER A 98 8.47 -2.81 -3.95
C SER A 98 7.63 -4.07 -4.19
N ARG A 99 8.30 -5.21 -4.45
CA ARG A 99 7.65 -6.53 -4.54
C ARG A 99 6.96 -6.92 -3.22
N TYR A 100 7.69 -6.81 -2.12
CA TYR A 100 7.19 -7.11 -0.78
C TYR A 100 5.94 -6.29 -0.41
N PHE A 101 5.94 -4.99 -0.72
CA PHE A 101 4.77 -4.15 -0.52
C PHE A 101 3.63 -4.55 -1.46
N ALA A 102 3.88 -4.86 -2.73
CA ALA A 102 2.83 -5.31 -3.65
C ALA A 102 2.15 -6.61 -3.18
N GLU A 103 2.92 -7.56 -2.64
CA GLU A 103 2.39 -8.78 -2.03
C GLU A 103 1.59 -8.49 -0.76
N THR A 104 2.07 -7.59 0.09
CA THR A 104 1.32 -7.13 1.27
C THR A 104 -0.04 -6.53 0.86
N VAL A 105 -0.06 -5.69 -0.18
CA VAL A 105 -1.29 -5.12 -0.73
C VAL A 105 -2.22 -6.21 -1.27
N ALA A 106 -1.67 -7.20 -1.99
CA ALA A 106 -2.44 -8.30 -2.54
C ALA A 106 -3.13 -9.12 -1.45
N HIS A 107 -2.41 -9.52 -0.40
CA HIS A 107 -2.97 -10.29 0.70
C HIS A 107 -4.04 -9.51 1.46
N VAL A 108 -3.86 -8.21 1.69
CA VAL A 108 -4.89 -7.40 2.37
C VAL A 108 -6.16 -7.29 1.53
N PHE A 109 -6.06 -7.09 0.22
CA PHE A 109 -7.24 -7.10 -0.65
C PHE A 109 -7.91 -8.48 -0.69
N ALA A 110 -7.14 -9.54 -0.86
CA ALA A 110 -7.63 -10.92 -0.89
C ALA A 110 -8.38 -11.28 0.41
N ALA A 111 -7.82 -10.93 1.57
CA ALA A 111 -8.43 -11.14 2.88
C ALA A 111 -9.74 -10.36 3.06
N ASN A 112 -9.93 -9.28 2.29
CA ASN A 112 -11.18 -8.53 2.22
C ASN A 112 -12.21 -9.10 1.22
N GLY A 113 -11.88 -10.21 0.56
CA GLY A 113 -12.72 -10.90 -0.43
C GLY A 113 -12.71 -10.24 -1.81
N ILE A 114 -11.66 -9.47 -2.11
CA ILE A 114 -11.48 -8.78 -3.40
C ILE A 114 -10.63 -9.67 -4.29
N LYS A 115 -11.01 -9.79 -5.56
CA LYS A 115 -10.20 -10.48 -6.58
C LYS A 115 -8.99 -9.62 -6.95
N VAL A 116 -7.81 -10.22 -6.94
CA VAL A 116 -6.55 -9.51 -7.13
C VAL A 116 -5.84 -10.04 -8.37
N PHE A 117 -5.41 -9.15 -9.24
CA PHE A 117 -4.47 -9.43 -10.32
C PHE A 117 -3.12 -8.82 -9.96
N LEU A 118 -2.16 -9.64 -9.57
CA LEU A 118 -0.82 -9.20 -9.19
C LEU A 118 0.16 -9.53 -10.32
N PHE A 119 0.91 -8.55 -10.80
CA PHE A 119 1.97 -8.81 -11.76
C PHE A 119 3.07 -9.69 -11.17
N GLU A 120 3.53 -10.67 -11.96
CA GLU A 120 4.56 -11.65 -11.59
C GLU A 120 5.93 -11.01 -11.31
N ASP A 121 6.17 -9.83 -11.89
CA ASP A 121 7.38 -9.02 -11.72
C ASP A 121 7.05 -7.54 -12.00
N LEU A 122 8.05 -6.67 -11.92
CA LEU A 122 7.93 -5.23 -12.10
C LEU A 122 7.25 -4.86 -13.42
N ARG A 123 6.38 -3.85 -13.38
CA ARG A 123 5.69 -3.30 -14.55
C ARG A 123 5.54 -1.79 -14.45
N PRO A 124 5.56 -1.07 -15.60
CA PRO A 124 5.42 0.36 -15.61
C PRO A 124 3.98 0.77 -15.22
N THR A 125 3.86 1.92 -14.57
CA THR A 125 2.56 2.53 -14.21
C THR A 125 1.51 2.58 -15.34
N PRO A 126 1.83 2.94 -16.60
CA PRO A 126 0.84 2.92 -17.68
C PRO A 126 0.28 1.52 -17.99
N GLU A 127 1.04 0.45 -17.74
CA GLU A 127 0.57 -0.90 -17.95
C GLU A 127 -0.39 -1.36 -16.85
N LEU A 128 -0.18 -0.91 -15.60
CA LEU A 128 -1.20 -1.04 -14.56
C LEU A 128 -2.50 -0.34 -14.97
N SER A 129 -2.40 0.92 -15.42
CA SER A 129 -3.55 1.72 -15.88
C SER A 129 -4.34 1.00 -16.98
N PHE A 130 -3.63 0.46 -17.98
CA PHE A 130 -4.21 -0.38 -19.02
C PHE A 130 -4.89 -1.63 -18.44
N THR A 131 -4.21 -2.36 -17.56
CA THR A 131 -4.70 -3.61 -16.97
C THR A 131 -5.99 -3.41 -16.19
N ILE A 132 -6.10 -2.32 -15.43
CA ILE A 132 -7.33 -1.95 -14.71
C ILE A 132 -8.52 -1.90 -15.68
N ARG A 133 -8.36 -1.21 -16.80
CA ARG A 133 -9.41 -1.05 -17.81
C ARG A 133 -9.66 -2.36 -18.56
N GLN A 134 -8.60 -3.07 -18.92
CA GLN A 134 -8.65 -4.30 -19.70
C GLN A 134 -9.35 -5.44 -18.96
N LEU A 135 -9.15 -5.55 -17.64
CA LEU A 135 -9.75 -6.58 -16.79
C LEU A 135 -11.04 -6.10 -16.09
N GLY A 136 -11.46 -4.85 -16.31
CA GLY A 136 -12.63 -4.25 -15.67
C GLY A 136 -12.52 -4.21 -14.15
N CYS A 137 -11.34 -3.85 -13.65
CA CYS A 137 -11.07 -3.66 -12.23
C CYS A 137 -11.75 -2.38 -11.72
N GLN A 138 -12.12 -2.38 -10.45
CA GLN A 138 -12.70 -1.23 -9.76
C GLN A 138 -11.62 -0.31 -9.16
N GLY A 139 -10.38 -0.78 -9.18
CA GLY A 139 -9.23 0.01 -8.80
C GLY A 139 -7.90 -0.71 -9.04
N GLY A 140 -6.83 -0.11 -8.54
CA GLY A 140 -5.52 -0.74 -8.54
C GLY A 140 -4.51 0.01 -7.71
N VAL A 141 -3.33 -0.61 -7.55
CA VAL A 141 -2.22 -0.05 -6.78
C VAL A 141 -0.92 -0.24 -7.54
N VAL A 142 -0.09 0.79 -7.64
CA VAL A 142 1.32 0.63 -7.98
C VAL A 142 2.21 1.00 -6.79
N CYS A 143 3.08 0.08 -6.40
CA CYS A 143 4.11 0.32 -5.40
C CYS A 143 5.32 1.00 -6.06
N THR A 144 5.44 2.31 -5.87
CA THR A 144 6.50 3.14 -6.47
C THR A 144 6.58 4.52 -5.81
N ALA A 145 7.80 5.02 -5.60
CA ALA A 145 8.05 6.44 -5.31
C ALA A 145 8.50 7.24 -6.54
N SER A 146 8.30 6.72 -7.76
CA SER A 146 8.60 7.38 -9.03
C SER A 146 10.06 7.85 -9.17
N HIS A 147 10.35 9.14 -9.02
CA HIS A 147 11.69 9.72 -9.17
C HIS A 147 12.43 9.93 -7.84
N ASN A 148 11.82 9.60 -6.70
CA ASN A 148 12.45 9.78 -5.40
C ASN A 148 13.70 8.88 -5.22
N PRO A 149 14.61 9.22 -4.29
CA PRO A 149 15.78 8.38 -3.98
C PRO A 149 15.44 6.93 -3.65
N LYS A 150 16.41 6.02 -3.74
CA LYS A 150 16.21 4.55 -3.61
C LYS A 150 15.71 4.12 -2.22
N GLU A 151 15.96 4.94 -1.20
CA GLU A 151 15.53 4.76 0.19
C GLU A 151 14.01 5.00 0.35
N TYR A 152 13.39 5.63 -0.65
CA TYR A 152 11.95 5.89 -0.67
C TYR A 152 11.22 4.76 -1.38
N ASN A 153 10.03 4.47 -0.87
CA ASN A 153 9.00 3.75 -1.61
C ASN A 153 7.66 4.49 -1.51
N GLY A 154 6.65 3.98 -2.19
CA GLY A 154 5.35 4.62 -2.24
C GLY A 154 4.25 3.63 -2.58
N TYR A 155 3.03 4.05 -2.32
CA TYR A 155 1.80 3.34 -2.60
C TYR A 155 0.91 4.30 -3.36
N LYS A 156 0.56 4.01 -4.61
CA LYS A 156 -0.33 4.88 -5.39
C LYS A 156 -1.59 4.12 -5.75
N ALA A 157 -2.74 4.63 -5.31
CA ALA A 157 -4.05 4.05 -5.61
C ALA A 157 -4.66 4.64 -6.89
N TYR A 158 -5.39 3.81 -7.63
CA TYR A 158 -5.96 4.09 -8.95
C TYR A 158 -7.42 3.70 -9.00
N TRP A 159 -8.26 4.47 -9.68
CA TRP A 159 -9.69 4.19 -9.80
C TRP A 159 -10.02 3.29 -11.00
N ASN A 160 -11.30 3.02 -11.23
CA ASN A 160 -11.79 2.09 -12.26
C ASN A 160 -11.57 2.56 -13.71
N ASP A 161 -11.29 3.85 -13.91
CA ASP A 161 -10.92 4.44 -15.20
C ASP A 161 -9.43 4.23 -15.55
N GLY A 162 -8.66 3.63 -14.64
CA GLY A 162 -7.22 3.45 -14.75
C GLY A 162 -6.42 4.71 -14.43
N GLY A 163 -7.06 5.78 -13.96
CA GLY A 163 -6.42 6.99 -13.46
C GLY A 163 -6.02 6.88 -11.99
N GLN A 164 -5.04 7.65 -11.56
CA GLN A 164 -4.73 7.80 -10.13
C GLN A 164 -5.93 8.43 -9.40
N LEU A 165 -6.13 8.13 -8.12
CA LEU A 165 -7.19 8.76 -7.33
C LEU A 165 -7.10 10.29 -7.39
N VAL A 166 -8.26 10.90 -7.59
CA VAL A 166 -8.50 12.35 -7.56
C VAL A 166 -9.80 12.61 -6.79
N PRO A 167 -10.11 13.87 -6.43
CA PRO A 167 -11.39 14.19 -5.81
C PRO A 167 -12.58 13.72 -6.65
N PRO A 168 -13.63 13.13 -6.03
CA PRO A 168 -13.84 12.99 -4.58
C PRO A 168 -13.26 11.70 -3.95
N HIS A 169 -12.71 10.78 -4.76
CA HIS A 169 -12.35 9.42 -4.33
C HIS A 169 -11.14 9.41 -3.40
N ASP A 170 -10.15 10.27 -3.65
CA ASP A 170 -8.96 10.41 -2.80
C ASP A 170 -9.33 10.73 -1.33
N LYS A 171 -10.16 11.75 -1.11
CA LYS A 171 -10.64 12.16 0.21
C LYS A 171 -11.48 11.09 0.88
N ALA A 172 -12.27 10.37 0.10
CA ALA A 172 -13.10 9.29 0.62
C ALA A 172 -12.24 8.10 1.08
N VAL A 173 -11.17 7.77 0.37
CA VAL A 173 -10.20 6.76 0.81
C VAL A 173 -9.47 7.20 2.08
N ILE A 174 -9.00 8.46 2.13
CA ILE A 174 -8.37 9.02 3.34
C ILE A 174 -9.31 8.87 4.55
N ALA A 175 -10.58 9.23 4.39
CA ALA A 175 -11.57 9.09 5.46
C ALA A 175 -11.83 7.64 5.89
N GLU A 176 -11.67 6.64 5.01
CA GLU A 176 -11.74 5.23 5.41
C GLU A 176 -10.43 4.75 6.08
N VAL A 177 -9.26 5.28 5.68
CA VAL A 177 -7.97 4.99 6.32
C VAL A 177 -7.93 5.56 7.74
N GLU A 178 -8.42 6.78 7.95
CA GLU A 178 -8.48 7.45 9.26
C GLU A 178 -9.37 6.72 10.29
N LYS A 179 -10.28 5.85 9.85
CA LYS A 179 -11.11 5.01 10.73
C LYS A 179 -10.36 3.79 11.29
N ILE A 180 -9.20 3.46 10.72
CA ILE A 180 -8.39 2.32 11.13
C ILE A 180 -7.52 2.78 12.30
N ALA A 181 -7.92 2.38 13.50
CA ALA A 181 -7.28 2.84 14.73
C ALA A 181 -6.14 1.90 15.15
N ASP A 182 -6.23 0.62 14.78
CA ASP A 182 -5.30 -0.42 15.20
C ASP A 182 -4.84 -1.29 14.02
N VAL A 183 -3.62 -1.83 14.11
CA VAL A 183 -3.08 -2.81 13.15
C VAL A 183 -3.94 -4.08 13.08
N ASN A 184 -4.64 -4.41 14.16
CA ASN A 184 -5.60 -5.52 14.22
C ASN A 184 -6.86 -5.29 13.40
N ASP A 185 -7.17 -4.04 13.03
CA ASP A 185 -8.31 -3.73 12.15
C ASP A 185 -8.02 -4.11 10.68
N VAL A 186 -6.75 -4.37 10.35
CA VAL A 186 -6.32 -4.78 9.01
C VAL A 186 -6.43 -6.30 8.87
N LYS A 187 -7.08 -6.75 7.80
CA LYS A 187 -7.11 -8.16 7.43
C LYS A 187 -5.82 -8.50 6.68
N TRP A 188 -4.86 -9.09 7.37
CA TRP A 188 -3.50 -9.32 6.83
C TRP A 188 -3.39 -10.48 5.85
N SER A 189 -4.21 -11.52 5.99
CA SER A 189 -4.14 -12.73 5.18
C SER A 189 -5.49 -13.45 5.09
N GLY A 190 -5.62 -14.33 4.10
CA GLY A 190 -6.83 -15.12 3.85
C GLY A 190 -7.38 -14.93 2.44
N ASN A 191 -8.11 -15.93 1.98
CA ASN A 191 -8.62 -16.03 0.61
C ASN A 191 -7.52 -15.87 -0.47
N ASP A 192 -6.34 -16.46 -0.27
CA ASP A 192 -5.22 -16.33 -1.22
C ASP A 192 -5.57 -16.88 -2.62
N GLU A 193 -6.59 -17.75 -2.73
CA GLU A 193 -7.19 -18.17 -4.00
C GLU A 193 -7.78 -17.02 -4.84
N ASN A 194 -8.03 -15.85 -4.23
CA ASN A 194 -8.44 -14.64 -4.95
C ASN A 194 -7.28 -13.93 -5.65
N ILE A 195 -6.02 -14.32 -5.40
CA ILE A 195 -4.84 -13.73 -6.01
C ILE A 195 -4.50 -14.51 -7.28
N THR A 196 -4.64 -13.85 -8.41
CA THR A 196 -4.22 -14.33 -9.73
C THR A 196 -2.93 -13.63 -10.13
N ILE A 197 -1.87 -14.40 -10.39
CA ILE A 197 -0.64 -13.87 -10.96
C ILE A 197 -0.81 -13.64 -12.45
N ILE A 198 -0.45 -12.44 -12.93
CA ILE A 198 -0.50 -12.05 -14.34
C ILE A 198 0.89 -11.61 -14.83
N GLY A 199 1.12 -11.62 -16.13
CA GLY A 199 2.43 -11.29 -16.70
C GLY A 199 2.36 -11.14 -18.21
N LYS A 200 3.19 -11.92 -18.92
CA LYS A 200 3.39 -11.85 -20.38
C LYS A 200 2.11 -11.67 -21.22
N GLU A 201 1.01 -12.34 -20.89
CA GLU A 201 -0.25 -12.22 -21.63
C GLU A 201 -0.87 -10.82 -21.57
N MET A 202 -0.62 -10.06 -20.49
CA MET A 202 -1.05 -8.68 -20.33
C MET A 202 -0.08 -7.75 -21.03
N ASP A 203 1.23 -8.03 -20.96
CA ASP A 203 2.27 -7.29 -21.67
C ASP A 203 1.99 -7.27 -23.18
N GLU A 204 1.65 -8.42 -23.77
CA GLU A 204 1.36 -8.55 -25.19
C GLU A 204 0.14 -7.70 -25.60
N LYS A 205 -0.93 -7.72 -24.79
CA LYS A 205 -2.13 -6.89 -25.00
C LYS A 205 -1.81 -5.40 -24.89
N TYR A 206 -1.00 -5.01 -23.90
CA TYR A 206 -0.57 -3.63 -23.70
C TYR A 206 0.29 -3.14 -24.87
N ILE A 207 1.28 -3.92 -25.28
CA ILE A 207 2.15 -3.61 -26.43
C ILE A 207 1.34 -3.48 -27.71
N GLN A 208 0.36 -4.36 -27.93
CA GLN A 208 -0.51 -4.28 -29.10
C GLN A 208 -1.32 -2.98 -29.10
N MET A 209 -1.91 -2.60 -27.96
CA MET A 209 -2.67 -1.35 -27.82
C MET A 209 -1.80 -0.11 -28.12
N VAL A 210 -0.56 -0.09 -27.66
CA VAL A 210 0.36 1.06 -27.89
C VAL A 210 0.82 1.15 -29.34
N LYS A 211 0.89 0.03 -30.07
CA LYS A 211 1.32 0.01 -31.48
C LYS A 211 0.27 0.56 -32.46
N GLY A 212 -1.01 0.63 -32.07
CA GLY A 212 -2.12 1.02 -32.94
C GLY A 212 -2.58 -0.14 -33.82
#